data_AF-A0A645EI04-F1
#
_entry.id   AF-A0A645EI04-F1
#
_cell.length_a   1.000
_cell.length_b   1.000
_cell.length_c   1.000
_cell.angle_alpha   90.00
_cell.angle_beta   90.00
_cell.angle_gamma   90.00
#
_symmetry.space_group_name_H-M   'P 1'
#
loop_
_entity.id
_entity.type
_entity.pdbx_description
1 polymer ?
#
loop_
_entity_poly.entity_id
_entity_poly.type
_entity_poly.pdbx_seq_one_letter_code
_entity_poly.pdbx_strand_id
1 'polypeptide(L)'
;MEKGPFIVISGHDLYDLKLLLEQTEGKGINIYTHGEMLPAHAYPLLKKYPHLKGNFGTAWQNQQKEFAGIPAPVLFTTNCLMPVKESYSDRVFTTEVVAWPGLVHIDEDKDFTPVIEKALELGADFALDPSQGDVTAEIKKLCGGRGADKAYTYVRNDKATDAIVKSTRRGAEICTFVGLNGSYDLPEWQERTLVWSFYFTPGEYAENVKFLKDHGIDLGKVITDTYPLDRINDAFEKRFTDPEHSIKIVITME
;
A
#
# COMPACT_ATOMS: atom_id res chain seq x y z
N MET A 1 -3.83 7.40 7.88
CA MET A 1 -3.34 6.47 8.94
C MET A 1 -3.99 6.86 10.26
N GLU A 2 -3.95 5.99 11.26
CA GLU A 2 -4.24 6.26 12.68
C GLU A 2 -2.92 6.37 13.47
N LYS A 3 -2.97 6.80 14.75
CA LYS A 3 -1.77 7.06 15.56
C LYS A 3 -1.14 5.77 16.08
N GLY A 4 0.17 5.82 16.31
CA GLY A 4 0.93 4.77 16.97
C GLY A 4 1.67 3.81 16.01
N PRO A 5 2.19 2.70 16.54
CA PRO A 5 2.81 1.62 15.76
C PRO A 5 1.94 1.15 14.60
N PHE A 6 2.57 0.84 13.46
CA PHE A 6 1.89 0.24 12.32
C PHE A 6 2.82 -0.66 11.52
N ILE A 7 2.23 -1.60 10.76
CA ILE A 7 2.91 -2.48 9.81
C ILE A 7 2.28 -2.25 8.44
N VAL A 8 3.10 -2.23 7.39
CA VAL A 8 2.63 -2.31 6.00
C VAL A 8 2.84 -3.72 5.48
N ILE A 9 1.83 -4.31 4.83
CA ILE A 9 1.92 -5.63 4.20
C ILE A 9 1.60 -5.55 2.71
N SER A 10 2.48 -6.13 1.90
CA SER A 10 2.52 -6.00 0.44
C SER A 10 2.65 -7.36 -0.23
N GLY A 11 2.04 -7.52 -1.39
CA GLY A 11 1.99 -8.79 -2.13
C GLY A 11 0.56 -9.21 -2.42
N HIS A 12 0.29 -10.51 -2.33
CA HIS A 12 -1.02 -11.11 -2.61
C HIS A 12 -1.49 -12.12 -1.56
N ASP A 13 -0.61 -12.64 -0.70
CA ASP A 13 -1.04 -13.68 0.24
C ASP A 13 -1.78 -13.08 1.45
N LEU A 14 -3.02 -13.54 1.64
CA LEU A 14 -3.91 -13.04 2.70
C LEU A 14 -4.15 -14.06 3.82
N TYR A 15 -3.51 -15.23 3.75
CA TYR A 15 -3.29 -16.11 4.91
C TYR A 15 -2.20 -15.52 5.79
N ASP A 16 -1.12 -15.00 5.20
CA ASP A 16 -0.12 -14.19 5.90
C ASP A 16 -0.74 -12.96 6.56
N LEU A 17 -1.64 -12.26 5.87
CA LEU A 17 -2.41 -11.16 6.47
C LEU A 17 -3.28 -11.62 7.63
N LYS A 18 -3.97 -12.77 7.51
CA LYS A 18 -4.77 -13.35 8.60
C LYS A 18 -3.90 -13.65 9.82
N LEU A 19 -2.79 -14.36 9.64
CA LEU A 19 -1.85 -14.71 10.70
C LEU A 19 -1.22 -13.46 11.33
N LEU A 20 -0.84 -12.46 10.54
CA LEU A 20 -0.33 -11.18 11.04
C LEU A 20 -1.39 -10.43 11.86
N LEU A 21 -2.65 -10.41 11.43
CA LEU A 21 -3.75 -9.78 12.18
C LEU A 21 -4.01 -10.49 13.51
N GLU A 22 -3.99 -11.83 13.53
CA GLU A 22 -4.15 -12.64 14.74
C GLU A 22 -2.97 -12.44 15.71
N GLN A 23 -1.72 -12.42 15.21
CA GLN A 23 -0.54 -12.17 16.04
C GLN A 23 -0.44 -10.72 16.54
N THR A 24 -1.05 -9.74 15.87
CA THR A 24 -1.03 -8.31 16.28
C THR A 24 -2.24 -7.88 17.10
N GLU A 25 -3.25 -8.74 17.25
CA GLU A 25 -4.45 -8.44 18.03
C GLU A 25 -4.09 -8.07 19.49
N GLY A 26 -4.67 -6.99 19.98
CA GLY A 26 -4.37 -6.45 21.33
C GLY A 26 -3.00 -5.75 21.49
N LYS A 27 -2.06 -5.85 20.54
CA LYS A 27 -0.71 -5.24 20.66
C LYS A 27 -0.66 -3.73 20.41
N GLY A 28 -1.76 -3.10 20.00
CA GLY A 28 -1.82 -1.65 19.70
C GLY A 28 -1.15 -1.26 18.38
N ILE A 29 -0.97 -2.21 17.45
CA ILE A 29 -0.34 -2.03 16.15
C ILE A 29 -1.41 -1.98 15.06
N ASN A 30 -1.36 -0.97 14.20
CA ASN A 30 -2.27 -0.83 13.06
C ASN A 30 -1.72 -1.56 11.82
N ILE A 31 -2.55 -2.28 11.07
CA ILE A 31 -2.16 -2.96 9.83
C ILE A 31 -2.68 -2.18 8.62
N TYR A 32 -1.77 -1.92 7.67
CA TYR A 32 -2.08 -1.31 6.38
C TYR A 32 -1.67 -2.24 5.24
N THR A 33 -2.59 -2.46 4.30
CA THR A 33 -2.27 -3.14 3.03
C THR A 33 -1.51 -2.20 2.08
N HIS A 34 -0.74 -2.73 1.15
CA HIS A 34 -0.10 -1.98 0.06
C HIS A 34 -0.20 -2.75 -1.26
N GLY A 35 -0.29 -2.03 -2.38
CA GLY A 35 -0.37 -2.62 -3.71
C GLY A 35 -1.52 -3.59 -3.85
N GLU A 36 -1.19 -4.82 -4.24
CA GLU A 36 -2.14 -5.88 -4.57
C GLU A 36 -2.80 -6.53 -3.33
N MET A 37 -2.42 -6.11 -2.11
CA MET A 37 -3.15 -6.44 -0.87
C MET A 37 -4.42 -5.60 -0.65
N LEU A 38 -4.65 -4.53 -1.44
CA LEU A 38 -5.85 -3.67 -1.35
C LEU A 38 -7.21 -4.44 -1.32
N PRO A 39 -7.41 -5.56 -2.06
CA PRO A 39 -8.67 -6.32 -2.01
C PRO A 39 -8.96 -6.97 -0.66
N ALA A 40 -8.00 -7.06 0.27
CA ALA A 40 -8.20 -7.66 1.60
C ALA A 40 -9.39 -7.07 2.37
N HIS A 41 -9.61 -5.77 2.23
CA HIS A 41 -10.70 -5.02 2.88
C HIS A 41 -12.10 -5.43 2.40
N ALA A 42 -12.19 -6.28 1.36
CA ALA A 42 -13.44 -6.85 0.86
C ALA A 42 -13.83 -8.20 1.50
N TYR A 43 -12.90 -9.02 2.05
CA TYR A 43 -13.26 -10.29 2.71
C TYR A 43 -13.78 -10.01 4.14
N PRO A 44 -15.04 -10.38 4.50
CA PRO A 44 -15.57 -10.29 5.86
C PRO A 44 -14.66 -10.89 6.94
N LEU A 45 -13.99 -12.01 6.65
CA LEU A 45 -13.10 -12.71 7.59
C LEU A 45 -11.86 -11.91 8.01
N LEU A 46 -11.42 -10.96 7.20
CA LEU A 46 -10.30 -10.04 7.51
C LEU A 46 -10.84 -8.71 8.06
N LYS A 47 -11.95 -8.23 7.50
CA LYS A 47 -12.63 -6.98 7.91
C LYS A 47 -13.14 -6.98 9.36
N LYS A 48 -13.24 -8.15 10.01
CA LYS A 48 -13.59 -8.27 11.43
C LYS A 48 -12.54 -7.66 12.38
N TYR A 49 -11.28 -7.56 11.97
CA TYR A 49 -10.17 -7.07 12.81
C TYR A 49 -10.13 -5.53 12.82
N PRO A 50 -10.39 -4.84 13.95
CA PRO A 50 -10.53 -3.38 13.99
C PRO A 50 -9.20 -2.62 13.84
N HIS A 51 -8.07 -3.33 13.86
CA HIS A 51 -6.73 -2.81 13.56
C HIS A 51 -6.31 -2.99 12.10
N LEU A 52 -7.11 -3.64 11.24
CA LEU A 52 -6.96 -3.56 9.79
C LEU A 52 -7.50 -2.21 9.29
N LYS A 53 -6.63 -1.21 9.15
CA LYS A 53 -7.05 0.21 9.06
C LYS A 53 -7.27 0.77 7.66
N GLY A 54 -6.77 0.10 6.62
CA GLY A 54 -6.93 0.55 5.23
C GLY A 54 -5.71 0.22 4.37
N ASN A 55 -5.56 0.94 3.26
CA ASN A 55 -4.42 0.79 2.36
C ASN A 55 -3.46 1.99 2.47
N PHE A 56 -2.17 1.69 2.51
CA PHE A 56 -1.06 2.63 2.41
C PHE A 56 -0.45 2.58 1.00
N GLY A 57 -0.01 3.74 0.50
CA GLY A 57 0.73 3.81 -0.76
C GLY A 57 -0.11 3.49 -1.99
N THR A 58 0.56 3.07 -3.07
CA THR A 58 -0.07 2.76 -4.37
C THR A 58 0.38 1.40 -4.93
N ALA A 59 0.70 1.32 -6.21
CA ALA A 59 1.18 0.11 -6.87
C ALA A 59 2.70 -0.03 -6.74
N TRP A 60 3.17 -1.27 -6.83
CA TRP A 60 4.49 -1.71 -6.37
C TRP A 60 5.67 -0.88 -6.89
N GLN A 61 5.62 -0.32 -8.10
CA GLN A 61 6.71 0.46 -8.69
C GLN A 61 7.06 1.75 -7.91
N ASN A 62 6.18 2.21 -7.03
CA ASN A 62 6.39 3.39 -6.19
C ASN A 62 7.05 3.07 -4.83
N GLN A 63 7.12 1.79 -4.43
CA GLN A 63 7.56 1.34 -3.11
C GLN A 63 8.88 1.96 -2.61
N GLN A 64 9.86 2.16 -3.50
CA GLN A 64 11.17 2.72 -3.15
C GLN A 64 11.14 4.20 -2.71
N LYS A 65 10.01 4.88 -2.91
CA LYS A 65 9.72 6.24 -2.42
C LYS A 65 8.81 6.17 -1.19
N GLU A 66 7.79 5.32 -1.26
CA GLU A 66 6.77 5.18 -0.22
C GLU A 66 7.34 4.60 1.09
N PHE A 67 8.21 3.58 1.00
CA PHE A 67 8.79 2.90 2.17
C PHE A 67 10.00 3.62 2.78
N ALA A 68 10.68 4.44 1.98
CA ALA A 68 11.68 5.39 2.50
C ALA A 68 11.06 6.47 3.39
N GLY A 69 9.76 6.75 3.24
CA GLY A 69 9.04 7.83 3.95
C GLY A 69 8.28 7.40 5.21
N ILE A 70 8.31 6.13 5.62
CA ILE A 70 7.53 5.62 6.77
C ILE A 70 8.39 5.11 7.94
N PRO A 71 8.01 5.43 9.19
CA PRO A 71 8.51 4.78 10.39
C PRO A 71 7.66 3.51 10.68
N ALA A 72 7.74 2.53 9.77
CA ALA A 72 7.10 1.23 9.94
C ALA A 72 7.84 0.14 9.16
N PRO A 73 7.80 -1.12 9.64
CA PRO A 73 8.24 -2.26 8.87
C PRO A 73 7.29 -2.56 7.71
N VAL A 74 7.85 -3.18 6.68
CA VAL A 74 7.12 -3.65 5.50
C VAL A 74 7.34 -5.15 5.35
N LEU A 75 6.26 -5.93 5.41
CA LEU A 75 6.26 -7.37 5.11
C LEU A 75 5.87 -7.60 3.65
N PHE A 76 6.70 -8.33 2.91
CA PHE A 76 6.39 -8.80 1.55
C PHE A 76 6.03 -10.29 1.54
N THR A 77 4.80 -10.60 1.15
CA THR A 77 4.29 -11.97 1.01
C THR A 77 4.44 -12.52 -0.41
N THR A 78 4.50 -11.65 -1.42
CA THR A 78 4.79 -12.04 -2.82
C THR A 78 5.60 -10.97 -3.54
N ASN A 79 5.86 -11.17 -4.83
CA ASN A 79 6.18 -10.08 -5.75
C ASN A 79 5.13 -8.94 -5.65
N CYS A 80 5.45 -7.71 -6.04
CA CYS A 80 6.73 -7.26 -6.59
C CYS A 80 7.60 -6.54 -5.55
N LEU A 81 8.72 -7.14 -5.15
CA LEU A 81 9.78 -6.48 -4.39
C LEU A 81 10.78 -5.83 -5.38
N MET A 82 10.93 -4.51 -5.30
CA MET A 82 11.98 -3.78 -6.01
C MET A 82 13.31 -3.86 -5.24
N PRO A 83 14.46 -3.59 -5.90
CA PRO A 83 15.74 -3.48 -5.22
C PRO A 83 15.67 -2.54 -4.02
N VAL A 84 15.93 -3.08 -2.82
CA VAL A 84 15.72 -2.37 -1.57
C VAL A 84 16.84 -1.35 -1.34
N LYS A 85 16.49 -0.15 -0.89
CA LYS A 85 17.46 0.89 -0.57
C LYS A 85 17.86 0.82 0.90
N GLU A 86 19.13 1.08 1.15
CA GLU A 86 19.75 1.17 2.48
C GLU A 86 18.94 2.02 3.47
N SER A 87 18.31 3.10 3.01
CA SER A 87 17.50 4.02 3.83
C SER A 87 16.21 3.42 4.42
N TYR A 88 15.83 2.21 4.02
CA TYR A 88 14.71 1.46 4.63
C TYR A 88 14.92 -0.06 4.70
N SER A 89 16.10 -0.58 4.38
CA SER A 89 16.39 -2.02 4.40
C SER A 89 16.37 -2.62 5.81
N ASP A 90 16.62 -1.80 6.84
CA ASP A 90 16.53 -2.12 8.27
C ASP A 90 15.14 -2.61 8.74
N ARG A 91 14.12 -2.40 7.90
CA ARG A 91 12.72 -2.64 8.22
C ARG A 91 11.91 -3.27 7.07
N VAL A 92 12.58 -3.91 6.09
CA VAL A 92 11.89 -4.77 5.12
C VAL A 92 12.05 -6.24 5.52
N PHE A 93 10.92 -6.92 5.58
CA PHE A 93 10.78 -8.33 5.89
C PHE A 93 10.19 -9.04 4.67
N THR A 94 10.60 -10.29 4.46
CA THR A 94 10.15 -11.12 3.34
C THR A 94 9.63 -12.46 3.87
N THR A 95 8.78 -13.16 3.13
CA THR A 95 8.32 -14.52 3.43
C THR A 95 7.87 -15.21 2.13
N GLU A 96 7.37 -16.44 2.21
CA GLU A 96 7.02 -17.27 1.04
C GLU A 96 8.21 -17.37 0.05
N VAL A 97 7.94 -17.28 -1.25
CA VAL A 97 8.95 -17.28 -2.31
C VAL A 97 9.70 -15.94 -2.45
N VAL A 98 9.45 -14.95 -1.58
CA VAL A 98 10.14 -13.65 -1.62
C VAL A 98 11.41 -13.70 -0.80
N ALA A 99 12.54 -13.36 -1.41
CA ALA A 99 13.80 -13.16 -0.71
C ALA A 99 14.61 -12.03 -1.34
N TRP A 100 15.44 -11.36 -0.53
CA TRP A 100 16.42 -10.38 -0.98
C TRP A 100 17.67 -10.45 -0.09
N PRO A 101 18.90 -10.37 -0.63
CA PRO A 101 20.11 -10.50 0.17
C PRO A 101 20.19 -9.48 1.32
N GLY A 102 20.44 -9.99 2.53
CA GLY A 102 20.64 -9.18 3.74
C GLY A 102 19.36 -8.70 4.44
N LEU A 103 18.16 -9.06 3.96
CA LEU A 103 16.91 -8.82 4.68
C LEU A 103 16.56 -9.97 5.62
N VAL A 104 15.67 -9.70 6.58
CA VAL A 104 15.04 -10.75 7.39
C VAL A 104 14.01 -11.48 6.53
N HIS A 105 14.04 -12.81 6.58
CA HIS A 105 13.05 -13.68 5.98
C HIS A 105 12.31 -14.41 7.10
N ILE A 106 10.97 -14.36 7.06
CA ILE A 106 10.09 -15.11 7.96
C ILE A 106 9.75 -16.43 7.26
N ASP A 107 10.05 -17.53 7.94
CA ASP A 107 9.98 -18.89 7.43
C ASP A 107 8.56 -19.50 7.50
N GLU A 108 8.49 -20.82 7.31
CA GLU A 108 7.25 -21.62 7.26
C GLU A 108 6.49 -21.70 8.60
N ASP A 109 7.13 -21.40 9.74
CA ASP A 109 6.45 -21.28 11.04
C ASP A 109 5.68 -19.95 11.19
N LYS A 110 5.92 -18.98 10.30
CA LYS A 110 5.20 -17.69 10.21
C LYS A 110 5.20 -16.86 11.50
N ASP A 111 6.28 -16.93 12.29
CA ASP A 111 6.46 -16.04 13.44
C ASP A 111 6.77 -14.61 13.00
N PHE A 112 5.76 -13.74 13.05
CA PHE A 112 5.93 -12.32 12.71
C PHE A 112 6.47 -11.48 13.87
N THR A 113 6.92 -12.08 14.98
CA THR A 113 7.55 -11.36 16.11
C THR A 113 8.63 -10.34 15.67
N PRO A 114 9.56 -10.64 14.73
CA PRO A 114 10.53 -9.65 14.25
C PRO A 114 9.90 -8.42 13.58
N VAL A 115 8.78 -8.62 12.86
CA VAL A 115 8.00 -7.54 12.23
C VAL A 115 7.27 -6.71 13.30
N ILE A 116 6.70 -7.41 14.28
CA ILE A 116 5.92 -6.83 15.39
C ILE A 116 6.81 -5.97 16.28
N GLU A 117 8.00 -6.43 16.66
CA GLU A 117 8.96 -5.68 17.46
C GLU A 117 9.45 -4.43 16.71
N LYS A 118 9.79 -4.55 15.42
CA LYS A 118 10.20 -3.41 14.59
C LYS A 118 9.07 -2.38 14.40
N ALA A 119 7.80 -2.78 14.45
CA ALA A 119 6.67 -1.85 14.43
C ALA A 119 6.55 -1.02 15.72
N LEU A 120 6.77 -1.67 16.87
CA LEU A 120 6.75 -1.04 18.19
C LEU A 120 7.96 -0.10 18.41
N GLU A 121 9.10 -0.41 17.79
CA GLU A 121 10.29 0.44 17.77
C GLU A 121 10.11 1.74 16.99
N LEU A 122 9.44 1.70 15.83
CA LEU A 122 9.47 2.79 14.85
C LEU A 122 8.38 3.86 15.02
N GLY A 123 7.11 3.46 15.25
CA GLY A 123 5.98 4.31 15.67
C GLY A 123 5.65 5.60 14.88
N ALA A 124 4.44 5.73 14.32
CA ALA A 124 3.95 7.03 13.84
C ALA A 124 3.41 7.90 14.99
N ASP A 125 4.07 9.04 15.25
CA ASP A 125 3.64 10.01 16.29
C ASP A 125 2.21 10.54 16.06
N PHE A 126 1.87 10.82 14.80
CA PHE A 126 0.67 11.58 14.44
C PHE A 126 -0.07 11.02 13.22
N ALA A 127 -1.37 11.22 13.25
CA ALA A 127 -2.33 10.81 12.26
C ALA A 127 -3.55 11.74 12.35
N LEU A 128 -4.13 12.05 11.20
CA LEU A 128 -5.12 13.11 11.03
C LEU A 128 -6.18 12.67 10.01
N ASP A 129 -7.45 12.88 10.36
CA ASP A 129 -8.59 12.60 9.49
C ASP A 129 -9.08 13.93 8.85
N PRO A 130 -9.10 14.05 7.50
CA PRO A 130 -9.55 15.25 6.80
C PRO A 130 -11.05 15.55 6.94
N SER A 131 -11.84 14.67 7.54
CA SER A 131 -13.23 14.93 7.92
C SER A 131 -13.38 15.61 9.29
N GLN A 132 -12.36 15.56 10.16
CA GLN A 132 -12.45 15.98 11.57
C GLN A 132 -11.85 17.37 11.86
N GLY A 133 -11.28 18.07 10.87
CA GLY A 133 -10.77 19.43 11.04
C GLY A 133 -9.80 19.88 9.95
N ASP A 134 -9.17 21.05 10.14
CA ASP A 134 -8.13 21.54 9.24
C ASP A 134 -6.79 20.82 9.48
N VAL A 135 -6.61 19.73 8.74
CA VAL A 135 -5.36 18.96 8.70
C VAL A 135 -4.16 19.80 8.26
N THR A 136 -4.36 20.89 7.52
CA THR A 136 -3.27 21.80 7.09
C THR A 136 -2.71 22.57 8.27
N ALA A 137 -3.59 23.12 9.12
CA ALA A 137 -3.20 23.82 10.33
C ALA A 137 -2.55 22.87 11.34
N GLU A 138 -3.10 21.67 11.51
CA GLU A 138 -2.54 20.69 12.45
C GLU A 138 -1.18 20.15 11.97
N ILE A 139 -0.98 19.82 10.69
CA ILE A 139 0.35 19.48 10.15
C ILE A 139 1.35 20.61 10.39
N LYS A 140 0.97 21.88 10.15
CA LYS A 140 1.85 23.02 10.43
C LYS A 140 2.23 23.10 11.90
N LYS A 141 1.26 22.96 12.81
CA LYS A 141 1.48 22.97 14.26
C LYS A 141 2.43 21.86 14.71
N LEU A 142 2.26 20.64 14.20
CA LEU A 142 3.16 19.51 14.43
C LEU A 142 4.58 19.78 13.88
N CYS A 143 4.68 20.38 12.69
CA CYS A 143 5.93 20.82 12.07
C CYS A 143 6.42 22.21 12.58
N GLY A 144 6.16 22.57 13.84
CA GLY A 144 6.70 23.79 14.48
C GLY A 144 6.33 25.11 13.78
N GLY A 145 5.14 25.18 13.18
CA GLY A 145 4.65 26.28 12.36
C GLY A 145 5.17 26.32 10.91
N ARG A 146 6.20 25.55 10.58
CA ARG A 146 6.89 25.61 9.27
C ARG A 146 6.17 24.84 8.16
N GLY A 147 5.50 23.74 8.51
CA GLY A 147 4.99 22.75 7.57
C GLY A 147 6.06 21.75 7.12
N ALA A 148 5.62 20.63 6.55
CA ALA A 148 6.46 19.47 6.25
C ALA A 148 7.50 19.70 5.12
N ASP A 149 8.64 19.04 5.24
CA ASP A 149 9.76 19.05 4.27
C ASP A 149 9.46 18.27 2.98
N LYS A 150 8.67 17.19 3.09
CA LYS A 150 8.22 16.35 1.96
C LYS A 150 6.76 15.98 2.14
N ALA A 151 6.03 15.82 1.05
CA ALA A 151 4.68 15.26 1.07
C ALA A 151 4.34 14.50 -0.22
N TYR A 152 3.37 13.61 -0.11
CA TYR A 152 2.97 12.66 -1.14
C TYR A 152 1.45 12.63 -1.24
N THR A 153 0.88 12.65 -2.44
CA THR A 153 -0.54 12.30 -2.66
C THR A 153 -0.71 11.24 -3.73
N TYR A 154 -1.61 10.32 -3.41
CA TYR A 154 -1.86 9.06 -4.11
C TYR A 154 -3.25 9.04 -4.76
N VAL A 155 -4.07 10.07 -4.53
CA VAL A 155 -5.44 10.20 -5.02
C VAL A 155 -5.59 11.45 -5.89
N ARG A 156 -6.30 11.32 -7.02
CA ARG A 156 -6.47 12.41 -8.00
C ARG A 156 -7.62 13.31 -7.55
N ASN A 157 -7.39 13.99 -6.42
CA ASN A 157 -8.40 14.74 -5.68
C ASN A 157 -7.88 16.14 -5.34
N ASP A 158 -8.67 17.15 -5.72
CA ASP A 158 -8.27 18.56 -5.67
C ASP A 158 -8.05 19.02 -4.21
N LYS A 159 -8.92 18.61 -3.27
CA LYS A 159 -8.80 18.93 -1.84
C LYS A 159 -7.57 18.29 -1.20
N ALA A 160 -7.29 17.02 -1.53
CA ALA A 160 -6.09 16.34 -1.06
C ALA A 160 -4.84 17.08 -1.54
N THR A 161 -4.79 17.42 -2.83
CA THR A 161 -3.67 18.12 -3.47
C THR A 161 -3.42 19.51 -2.86
N ASP A 162 -4.49 20.28 -2.67
CA ASP A 162 -4.46 21.59 -2.00
C ASP A 162 -3.91 21.50 -0.57
N ALA A 163 -4.32 20.49 0.20
CA ALA A 163 -3.84 20.26 1.57
C ALA A 163 -2.33 19.95 1.61
N ILE A 164 -1.78 19.13 0.70
CA ILE A 164 -0.32 18.86 0.68
C ILE A 164 0.48 20.11 0.27
N VAL A 165 0.01 20.88 -0.73
CA VAL A 165 0.66 22.14 -1.11
C VAL A 165 0.65 23.14 0.05
N LYS A 166 -0.48 23.30 0.73
CA LYS A 166 -0.61 24.27 1.84
C LYS A 166 0.07 23.83 3.14
N SER A 167 0.24 22.53 3.40
CA SER A 167 0.82 21.99 4.64
C SER A 167 2.35 21.81 4.61
N THR A 168 2.97 21.93 3.43
CA THR A 168 4.43 21.83 3.23
C THR A 168 5.12 23.19 3.21
N ARG A 169 6.38 23.23 3.67
CA ARG A 169 7.19 24.46 3.71
C ARG A 169 7.65 24.94 2.33
N ARG A 170 8.21 26.15 2.25
CA ARG A 170 9.03 26.59 1.10
C ARG A 170 10.26 25.67 0.98
N GLY A 171 10.64 25.31 -0.24
CA GLY A 171 11.72 24.39 -0.55
C GLY A 171 11.39 22.93 -0.23
N ALA A 172 10.11 22.56 -0.21
CA ALA A 172 9.65 21.19 0.03
C ALA A 172 9.49 20.39 -1.27
N GLU A 173 9.61 19.07 -1.16
CA GLU A 173 9.32 18.12 -2.24
C GLU A 173 7.86 17.65 -2.17
N ILE A 174 7.18 17.65 -3.32
CA ILE A 174 5.78 17.24 -3.48
C ILE A 174 5.74 16.18 -4.59
N CYS A 175 5.21 15.00 -4.27
CA CYS A 175 5.03 13.93 -5.26
C CYS A 175 3.55 13.57 -5.46
N THR A 176 3.10 13.48 -6.73
CA THR A 176 1.71 13.19 -7.10
C THR A 176 1.63 11.99 -8.05
N PHE A 177 1.19 10.84 -7.53
CA PHE A 177 1.32 9.53 -8.21
C PHE A 177 0.21 9.19 -9.22
N VAL A 178 -0.66 10.16 -9.49
CA VAL A 178 -1.81 10.08 -10.41
C VAL A 178 -1.94 11.38 -11.21
N GLY A 179 -0.84 12.14 -11.30
CA GLY A 179 -0.81 13.50 -11.81
C GLY A 179 -1.62 14.50 -10.97
N LEU A 180 -1.91 15.64 -11.59
CA LEU A 180 -2.72 16.72 -11.03
C LEU A 180 -4.10 16.79 -11.72
N ASN A 181 -5.02 17.60 -11.19
CA ASN A 181 -6.35 17.81 -11.75
C ASN A 181 -6.80 19.28 -11.62
N GLY A 182 -7.16 19.91 -12.73
CA GLY A 182 -7.45 21.35 -12.79
C GLY A 182 -6.18 22.22 -12.83
N SER A 183 -6.34 23.49 -12.46
CA SER A 183 -5.30 24.53 -12.47
C SER A 183 -4.78 24.83 -11.07
N TYR A 184 -3.52 25.25 -10.96
CA TYR A 184 -2.85 25.47 -9.67
C TYR A 184 -2.05 26.77 -9.69
N ASP A 185 -2.37 27.68 -8.76
CA ASP A 185 -1.59 28.90 -8.54
C ASP A 185 -0.30 28.56 -7.77
N LEU A 186 0.84 28.60 -8.47
CA LEU A 186 2.16 28.45 -7.88
C LEU A 186 2.67 29.84 -7.45
N PRO A 187 2.89 30.11 -6.14
CA PRO A 187 3.36 31.42 -5.70
C PRO A 187 4.79 31.68 -6.18
N GLU A 188 4.99 32.77 -6.93
CA GLU A 188 6.27 33.22 -7.51
C GLU A 188 7.46 33.15 -6.53
N TRP A 189 7.21 33.40 -5.25
CA TRP A 189 8.22 33.47 -4.19
C TRP A 189 8.39 32.15 -3.40
N GLN A 190 7.86 31.02 -3.91
CA GLN A 190 8.01 29.68 -3.32
C GLN A 190 8.63 28.68 -4.28
N GLU A 191 9.94 28.46 -4.10
CA GLU A 191 10.64 27.28 -4.62
C GLU A 191 10.02 25.98 -4.06
N ARG A 192 9.69 25.04 -4.96
CA ARG A 192 9.10 23.72 -4.66
C ARG A 192 9.51 22.73 -5.76
N THR A 193 9.75 21.48 -5.41
CA THR A 193 9.99 20.40 -6.39
C THR A 193 8.73 19.57 -6.54
N LEU A 194 8.13 19.56 -7.73
CA LEU A 194 6.97 18.73 -8.06
C LEU A 194 7.41 17.52 -8.89
N VAL A 195 7.03 16.32 -8.47
CA VAL A 195 7.31 15.06 -9.19
C VAL A 195 6.02 14.30 -9.42
N TRP A 196 5.73 13.94 -10.67
CA TRP A 196 4.65 13.02 -11.02
C TRP A 196 5.16 11.64 -11.40
N SER A 197 4.28 10.65 -11.32
CA SER A 197 4.49 9.29 -11.80
C SER A 197 3.14 8.72 -12.25
N PHE A 198 3.16 7.77 -13.18
CA PHE A 198 2.00 7.00 -13.64
C PHE A 198 2.40 5.53 -13.68
N TYR A 199 1.48 4.62 -13.34
CA TYR A 199 1.74 3.18 -13.38
C TYR A 199 1.74 2.62 -14.81
N PHE A 200 0.81 3.10 -15.63
CA PHE A 200 0.70 2.80 -17.06
C PHE A 200 0.37 4.08 -17.83
N THR A 201 0.83 4.18 -19.07
CA THR A 201 0.26 5.10 -20.06
C THR A 201 -0.93 4.46 -20.78
N PRO A 202 -1.88 5.25 -21.32
CA PRO A 202 -2.98 4.72 -22.12
C PRO A 202 -2.52 3.99 -23.41
N GLY A 203 -1.31 4.27 -23.91
CA GLY A 203 -0.75 3.61 -25.08
C GLY A 203 -0.38 2.15 -24.80
N GLU A 204 0.38 1.90 -23.74
CA GLU A 204 0.82 0.56 -23.34
C GLU A 204 -0.37 -0.40 -23.12
N TYR A 205 -1.48 0.09 -22.56
CA TYR A 205 -2.67 -0.73 -22.38
C TYR A 205 -3.31 -1.15 -23.73
N ALA A 206 -3.40 -0.22 -24.68
CA ALA A 206 -3.93 -0.51 -26.02
C ALA A 206 -3.05 -1.48 -26.81
N GLU A 207 -1.72 -1.36 -26.68
CA GLU A 207 -0.76 -2.26 -27.32
C GLU A 207 -0.83 -3.68 -26.73
N ASN A 208 -0.95 -3.81 -25.41
CA ASN A 208 -1.13 -5.12 -24.76
C ASN A 208 -2.43 -5.82 -25.18
N VAL A 209 -3.56 -5.09 -25.24
CA VAL A 209 -4.84 -5.64 -25.72
C VAL A 209 -4.76 -6.06 -27.19
N LYS A 210 -4.06 -5.27 -28.03
CA LYS A 210 -3.80 -5.63 -29.44
C LYS A 210 -2.93 -6.88 -29.54
N PHE A 211 -1.86 -6.99 -28.77
CA PHE A 211 -0.96 -8.15 -28.75
C PHE A 211 -1.71 -9.45 -28.42
N LEU A 212 -2.53 -9.44 -27.36
CA LEU A 212 -3.36 -10.60 -26.96
C LEU A 212 -4.29 -11.06 -28.09
N LYS A 213 -4.94 -10.11 -28.77
CA LYS A 213 -5.85 -10.37 -29.88
C LYS A 213 -5.14 -10.92 -31.11
N ASP A 214 -4.05 -10.30 -31.53
CA ASP A 214 -3.31 -10.66 -32.75
C ASP A 214 -2.71 -12.07 -32.67
N HIS A 215 -2.33 -12.51 -31.46
CA HIS A 215 -1.75 -13.84 -31.21
C HIS A 215 -2.80 -14.88 -30.75
N GLY A 216 -4.09 -14.52 -30.67
CA GLY A 216 -5.17 -15.44 -30.27
C GLY A 216 -5.03 -15.97 -28.83
N ILE A 217 -4.47 -15.16 -27.92
CA ILE A 217 -4.16 -15.59 -26.55
C ILE A 217 -5.44 -15.65 -25.72
N ASP A 218 -5.91 -16.87 -25.51
CA ASP A 218 -7.09 -17.19 -24.70
C ASP A 218 -6.77 -17.16 -23.20
N LEU A 219 -7.00 -16.00 -22.58
CA LEU A 219 -6.88 -15.80 -21.14
C LEU A 219 -7.96 -16.53 -20.32
N GLY A 220 -8.98 -17.12 -20.94
CA GLY A 220 -9.94 -17.97 -20.22
C GLY A 220 -9.25 -19.20 -19.60
N LYS A 221 -8.20 -19.71 -20.25
CA LYS A 221 -7.45 -20.91 -19.83
C LYS A 221 -6.59 -20.75 -18.59
N VAL A 222 -6.36 -19.52 -18.10
CA VAL A 222 -5.67 -19.33 -16.81
C VAL A 222 -6.65 -19.28 -15.64
N ILE A 223 -7.97 -19.11 -15.89
CA ILE A 223 -9.00 -19.10 -14.85
C ILE A 223 -9.19 -20.53 -14.32
N THR A 224 -8.98 -20.73 -13.03
CA THR A 224 -9.19 -22.03 -12.36
C THR A 224 -10.58 -22.13 -11.74
N ASP A 225 -11.07 -21.02 -11.19
CA ASP A 225 -12.33 -20.97 -10.46
C ASP A 225 -13.10 -19.68 -10.77
N THR A 226 -14.43 -19.74 -10.73
CA THR A 226 -15.31 -18.57 -10.88
C THR A 226 -16.35 -18.59 -9.77
N TYR A 227 -16.53 -17.47 -9.07
CA TYR A 227 -17.50 -17.32 -7.97
C TYR A 227 -18.35 -16.06 -8.14
N PRO A 228 -19.65 -16.10 -7.82
CA PRO A 228 -20.47 -14.89 -7.70
C PRO A 228 -20.04 -14.05 -6.50
N LEU A 229 -20.28 -12.74 -6.55
CA LEU A 229 -19.83 -11.78 -5.54
C LEU A 229 -20.38 -12.05 -4.12
N ASP A 230 -21.54 -12.68 -3.99
CA ASP A 230 -22.11 -13.07 -2.69
C ASP A 230 -21.36 -14.26 -2.05
N ARG A 231 -20.75 -15.13 -2.86
CA ARG A 231 -19.90 -16.26 -2.46
C ARG A 231 -18.40 -15.91 -2.46
N ILE A 232 -18.07 -14.63 -2.31
CA ILE A 232 -16.68 -14.17 -2.18
C ILE A 232 -15.95 -14.79 -0.97
N ASN A 233 -16.65 -15.15 0.11
CA ASN A 233 -16.03 -15.86 1.24
C ASN A 233 -15.54 -17.26 0.82
N ASP A 234 -16.34 -18.01 0.08
CA ASP A 234 -16.02 -19.35 -0.41
C ASP A 234 -14.84 -19.32 -1.40
N ALA A 235 -14.74 -18.27 -2.22
CA ALA A 235 -13.58 -18.01 -3.06
C ALA A 235 -12.30 -17.78 -2.23
N PHE A 236 -12.40 -16.97 -1.16
CA PHE A 236 -11.26 -16.64 -0.30
C PHE A 236 -10.84 -17.90 0.50
N GLU A 237 -11.79 -18.72 0.95
CA GLU A 237 -11.52 -20.01 1.63
C GLU A 237 -10.92 -21.06 0.68
N LYS A 238 -11.42 -21.20 -0.56
CA LYS A 238 -10.86 -22.09 -1.59
C LYS A 238 -9.38 -21.77 -1.86
N ARG A 239 -9.01 -20.50 -1.95
CA ARG A 239 -7.60 -20.09 -2.18
C ARG A 239 -6.65 -20.50 -1.05
N PHE A 240 -7.14 -20.66 0.18
CA PHE A 240 -6.29 -21.08 1.32
C PHE A 240 -6.36 -22.58 1.61
N THR A 241 -7.46 -23.24 1.29
CA THR A 241 -7.64 -24.68 1.51
C THR A 241 -7.08 -25.55 0.38
N ASP A 242 -6.95 -24.99 -0.83
CA ASP A 242 -6.45 -25.69 -2.02
C ASP A 242 -5.62 -24.75 -2.93
N PRO A 243 -4.43 -24.30 -2.47
CA PRO A 243 -3.63 -23.30 -3.17
C PRO A 243 -3.00 -23.82 -4.48
N GLU A 244 -2.71 -25.12 -4.59
CA GLU A 244 -2.06 -25.69 -5.78
C GLU A 244 -2.99 -25.71 -7.01
N HIS A 245 -4.30 -25.84 -6.80
CA HIS A 245 -5.28 -25.91 -7.88
C HIS A 245 -6.02 -24.58 -8.13
N SER A 246 -5.86 -23.56 -7.28
CA SER A 246 -6.57 -22.28 -7.38
C SER A 246 -5.65 -21.12 -7.79
N ILE A 247 -5.23 -21.15 -9.06
CA ILE A 247 -4.24 -20.22 -9.65
C ILE A 247 -4.85 -18.84 -9.96
N LYS A 248 -6.11 -18.81 -10.39
CA LYS A 248 -6.79 -17.56 -10.79
C LYS A 248 -8.30 -17.68 -10.59
N ILE A 249 -8.77 -17.10 -9.49
CA ILE A 249 -10.20 -16.95 -9.23
C ILE A 249 -10.71 -15.69 -9.94
N VAL A 250 -11.86 -15.78 -10.61
CA VAL A 250 -12.62 -14.63 -11.12
C VAL A 250 -13.89 -14.46 -10.29
N ILE A 251 -14.17 -13.22 -9.86
CA ILE A 251 -15.42 -12.86 -9.20
C ILE A 251 -16.39 -12.25 -10.23
N THR A 252 -17.60 -12.81 -10.34
CA THR A 252 -18.67 -12.29 -11.21
C THR A 252 -19.60 -11.34 -10.48
N MET A 253 -20.24 -10.45 -11.25
CA MET A 253 -21.32 -9.56 -10.79
C MET A 253 -22.72 -10.16 -11.02
N GLU A 254 -22.75 -11.37 -11.59
CA GLU A 254 -23.88 -12.31 -11.63
C GLU A 254 -23.83 -13.21 -10.39
#